data_AF-A0A9D9EMP3-F1
#
_entry.id   AF-A0A9D9EMP3-F1
#
_cell.length_a   1.000
_cell.length_b   1.000
_cell.length_c   1.000
_cell.angle_alpha   90.00
_cell.angle_beta   90.00
_cell.angle_gamma   90.00
#
_symmetry.space_group_name_H-M   'P 1'
#
loop_
_entity.id
_entity.type
_entity.pdbx_description
1 polymer ?
#
loop_
_entity_poly.entity_id
_entity_poly.type
_entity_poly.pdbx_seq_one_letter_code
_entity_poly.pdbx_strand_id
1 'polypeptide(L)'
;MAELLLQDCYRILGVPPDAGAVEIKRAFREKAKRLHPDTAGYSRKARDTAAEMRILLEAYHILSDAETRARFAGWRAQQNTGFDYRSWLLEREDGESRAKLIFYDLLHDLEAEAADLYLRLLRAPGSYSLAEWLDRGDFMDCAFLLAEELAQRGELYEAFRLLAETVVLEHEKPYFRHFFPEALAFLRTLLAAIGPDTMPDELVLDCLQTALELRLGRKDDIRILRRMAECCKRLGDALAAGVCSGEADRLERLGKQARTEAVYTWGTRRTPADTGGNT
;
A
#
# COMPACT_ATOMS: atom_id res chain seq x y z
N MET A 1 -19.50 -5.79 25.63
CA MET A 1 -18.78 -5.02 24.59
C MET A 1 -19.51 -3.71 24.41
N ALA A 2 -18.82 -2.56 24.45
CA ALA A 2 -19.49 -1.25 24.49
C ALA A 2 -20.27 -1.00 23.19
N GLU A 3 -21.58 -0.82 23.29
CA GLU A 3 -22.49 -0.49 22.19
C GLU A 3 -22.21 0.93 21.68
N LEU A 4 -21.63 1.05 20.49
CA LEU A 4 -21.38 2.34 19.85
C LEU A 4 -22.66 2.91 19.24
N LEU A 5 -23.13 4.06 19.72
CA LEU A 5 -24.23 4.82 19.11
C LEU A 5 -23.70 5.59 17.88
N LEU A 6 -24.59 5.95 16.94
CA LEU A 6 -24.21 6.78 15.80
C LEU A 6 -23.58 8.12 16.25
N GLN A 7 -24.13 8.73 17.31
CA GLN A 7 -23.56 9.92 17.94
C GLN A 7 -22.15 9.68 18.51
N ASP A 8 -21.86 8.43 18.91
CA ASP A 8 -20.55 8.05 19.41
C ASP A 8 -19.55 7.95 18.27
N CYS A 9 -19.98 7.53 17.06
CA CYS A 9 -19.13 7.51 15.87
C CYS A 9 -18.66 8.92 15.49
N TYR A 10 -19.57 9.90 15.49
CA TYR A 10 -19.22 11.31 15.26
C TYR A 10 -18.28 11.83 16.35
N ARG A 11 -18.52 11.47 17.61
CA ARG A 11 -17.69 11.83 18.77
C ARG A 11 -16.29 11.19 18.72
N ILE A 12 -16.21 9.94 18.29
CA ILE A 12 -14.97 9.16 18.11
C ILE A 12 -14.15 9.72 16.96
N LEU A 13 -14.79 10.19 15.88
CA LEU A 13 -14.12 10.91 14.81
C LEU A 13 -13.86 12.37 15.18
N GLY A 14 -14.56 12.92 16.17
CA GLY A 14 -14.40 14.31 16.64
C GLY A 14 -14.96 15.32 15.65
N VAL A 15 -16.02 14.94 14.94
CA VAL A 15 -16.70 15.75 13.92
C VAL A 15 -18.15 15.99 14.33
N PRO A 16 -18.79 17.08 13.89
CA PRO A 16 -20.18 17.32 14.21
C PRO A 16 -21.11 16.33 13.45
N PRO A 17 -22.33 16.06 13.94
CA PRO A 17 -23.27 15.11 13.33
C PRO A 17 -23.69 15.42 11.87
N ASP A 18 -23.53 16.67 11.45
CA ASP A 18 -23.79 17.16 10.09
C ASP A 18 -22.55 17.12 9.19
N ALA A 19 -21.43 16.58 9.67
CA ALA A 19 -20.17 16.53 8.93
C ALA A 19 -20.31 15.80 7.59
N GLY A 20 -19.77 16.41 6.54
CA GLY A 20 -19.74 15.82 5.21
C GLY A 20 -18.74 14.67 5.10
N ALA A 21 -18.86 13.82 4.08
CA ALA A 21 -17.94 12.69 3.85
C ALA A 21 -16.46 13.12 3.77
N VAL A 22 -16.19 14.31 3.24
CA VAL A 22 -14.85 14.90 3.16
C VAL A 22 -14.29 15.23 4.56
N GLU A 23 -15.12 15.74 5.46
CA GLU A 23 -14.73 16.11 6.83
C GLU A 23 -14.55 14.88 7.71
N ILE A 24 -15.45 13.89 7.58
CA ILE A 24 -15.36 12.58 8.22
C ILE A 24 -14.07 11.88 7.82
N LYS A 25 -13.77 11.82 6.51
CA LYS A 25 -12.53 11.21 5.98
C LYS A 25 -11.27 11.98 6.36
N ARG A 26 -11.36 13.29 6.59
CA ARG A 26 -10.24 14.10 7.10
C ARG A 26 -10.00 13.83 8.58
N ALA A 27 -11.04 13.80 9.40
CA ALA A 27 -10.94 13.61 10.83
C ALA A 27 -10.49 12.19 11.21
N PHE A 28 -10.97 11.19 10.46
CA PHE A 28 -10.47 9.82 10.55
C PHE A 28 -8.96 9.77 10.33
N ARG A 29 -8.46 10.33 9.21
CA ARG A 29 -7.03 10.33 8.88
C ARG A 29 -6.18 11.04 9.93
N GLU A 30 -6.64 12.16 10.47
CA GLU A 30 -5.91 12.90 11.51
C GLU A 30 -5.87 12.17 12.85
N LYS A 31 -6.91 11.41 13.20
CA LYS A 31 -6.91 10.57 14.41
C LYS A 31 -6.12 9.28 14.22
N ALA A 32 -6.20 8.64 13.05
CA ALA A 32 -5.44 7.43 12.73
C ALA A 32 -3.94 7.69 12.81
N LYS A 33 -3.46 8.84 12.30
CA LYS A 33 -2.06 9.27 12.45
C LYS A 33 -1.60 9.41 13.90
N ARG A 34 -2.48 9.82 14.82
CA ARG A 34 -2.15 10.00 16.23
C ARG A 34 -2.15 8.69 17.02
N LEU A 35 -2.88 7.69 16.52
CA LEU A 35 -3.00 6.36 17.11
C LEU A 35 -1.99 5.37 16.49
N HIS A 36 -1.21 5.79 15.49
CA HIS A 36 -0.22 4.94 14.82
C HIS A 36 0.94 4.58 15.77
N PRO A 37 1.37 3.30 15.84
CA PRO A 37 2.36 2.81 16.79
C PRO A 37 3.74 3.48 16.69
N ASP A 38 4.11 4.05 15.54
CA ASP A 38 5.35 4.84 15.41
C ASP A 38 5.34 6.17 16.17
N THR A 39 4.16 6.71 16.49
CA THR A 39 4.02 7.91 17.34
C THR A 39 3.74 7.58 18.80
N ALA A 40 3.21 6.39 19.08
CA ALA A 40 2.90 5.89 20.42
C ALA A 40 3.96 4.87 20.84
N GLY A 41 5.15 5.34 21.21
CA GLY A 41 6.32 4.50 21.50
C GLY A 41 6.04 3.22 22.30
N TYR A 42 6.73 2.13 21.91
CA TYR A 42 6.64 0.76 22.41
C TYR A 42 6.57 0.66 23.95
N SER A 43 5.35 0.69 24.49
CA SER A 43 5.02 0.43 25.89
C SER A 43 3.56 0.00 25.98
N ARG A 44 3.05 -0.32 27.18
CA ARG A 44 1.67 -0.79 27.46
C ARG A 44 0.54 0.01 26.76
N LYS A 45 0.80 1.27 26.38
CA LYS A 45 -0.08 2.11 25.54
C LYS A 45 -0.33 1.57 24.12
N ALA A 46 0.57 0.77 23.57
CA ALA A 46 0.43 0.19 22.22
C ALA A 46 -0.80 -0.72 22.08
N ARG A 47 -1.18 -1.41 23.17
CA ARG A 47 -2.37 -2.28 23.20
C ARG A 47 -3.67 -1.48 23.29
N ASP A 48 -3.64 -0.33 23.98
CA ASP A 48 -4.76 0.60 24.07
C ASP A 48 -4.94 1.36 22.75
N THR A 49 -3.85 1.75 22.06
CA THR A 49 -3.92 2.40 20.74
C THR A 49 -4.45 1.48 19.65
N ALA A 50 -4.21 0.17 19.72
CA ALA A 50 -4.81 -0.79 18.79
C ALA A 50 -6.33 -0.89 18.98
N ALA A 51 -6.80 -0.94 20.24
CA ALA A 51 -8.23 -0.92 20.54
C ALA A 51 -8.90 0.40 20.15
N GLU A 52 -8.24 1.53 20.40
CA GLU A 52 -8.71 2.86 19.98
C GLU A 52 -8.70 3.03 18.46
N MET A 53 -7.72 2.46 17.76
CA MET A 53 -7.67 2.43 16.29
C MET A 53 -8.84 1.63 15.73
N ARG A 54 -9.15 0.49 16.33
CA ARG A 54 -10.29 -0.34 15.92
C ARG A 54 -11.62 0.39 16.06
N ILE A 55 -11.82 1.06 17.19
CA ILE A 55 -13.01 1.90 17.44
C ILE A 55 -13.08 3.08 16.45
N LEU A 56 -11.93 3.66 16.10
CA LEU A 56 -11.84 4.75 15.12
C LEU A 56 -12.18 4.29 13.70
N LEU A 57 -11.73 3.11 13.30
CA LEU A 57 -12.05 2.46 12.02
C LEU A 57 -13.54 2.13 11.93
N GLU A 58 -14.11 1.56 12.98
CA GLU A 58 -15.54 1.23 13.08
C GLU A 58 -16.42 2.48 12.95
N ALA A 59 -16.06 3.56 13.66
CA ALA A 59 -16.74 4.85 13.55
C ALA A 59 -16.63 5.46 12.14
N TYR A 60 -15.47 5.36 11.50
CA TYR A 60 -15.27 5.87 10.14
C TYR A 60 -16.08 5.07 9.12
N HIS A 61 -16.12 3.74 9.24
CA HIS A 61 -16.89 2.88 8.35
C HIS A 61 -18.40 3.17 8.40
N ILE A 62 -18.96 3.39 9.60
CA ILE A 62 -20.38 3.76 9.76
C ILE A 62 -20.69 5.11 9.11
N LEU A 63 -19.70 6.02 9.06
CA LEU A 63 -19.88 7.40 8.63
C LEU A 63 -19.36 7.70 7.21
N SER A 64 -18.56 6.82 6.60
CA SER A 64 -17.83 7.07 5.36
C SER A 64 -18.75 7.17 4.14
N ASP A 65 -19.82 6.38 4.11
CA ASP A 65 -20.73 6.28 2.97
C ASP A 65 -22.17 6.76 3.30
N ALA A 66 -22.79 7.47 2.35
CA ALA A 66 -24.11 8.07 2.53
C ALA A 66 -25.24 7.03 2.56
N GLU A 67 -25.10 5.95 1.79
CA GLU A 67 -26.05 4.82 1.80
C GLU A 67 -25.92 4.01 3.08
N THR A 68 -24.69 3.83 3.59
CA THR A 68 -24.36 3.18 4.86
C THR A 68 -24.85 3.98 6.07
N ARG A 69 -24.70 5.32 6.05
CA ARG A 69 -25.29 6.23 7.06
C ARG A 69 -26.82 6.14 7.07
N ALA A 70 -27.46 6.15 5.90
CA ALA A 70 -28.91 6.07 5.76
C ALA A 70 -29.46 4.69 6.15
N ARG A 71 -28.74 3.60 5.81
CA ARG A 71 -29.04 2.24 6.26
C ARG A 71 -28.89 2.09 7.76
N PHE A 72 -27.81 2.59 8.38
CA PHE A 72 -27.66 2.53 9.84
C PHE A 72 -28.74 3.33 10.58
N ALA A 73 -29.15 4.48 10.04
CA ALA A 73 -30.25 5.30 10.57
C ALA A 73 -31.63 4.65 10.38
N GLY A 74 -31.90 4.00 9.24
CA GLY A 74 -33.15 3.27 8.97
C GLY A 74 -33.25 1.91 9.67
N TRP A 75 -32.13 1.21 9.84
CA TRP A 75 -32.03 -0.13 10.43
C TRP A 75 -32.31 -0.12 11.93
N ARG A 76 -32.01 0.98 12.65
CA ARG A 76 -32.39 1.14 14.07
C ARG A 76 -33.86 1.45 14.33
N ALA A 77 -34.64 1.88 13.32
CA ALA A 77 -36.07 2.13 13.50
C ALA A 77 -36.91 0.83 13.51
N GLN A 78 -36.34 -0.32 13.14
CA GLN A 78 -37.04 -1.60 13.01
C GLN A 78 -36.37 -2.79 13.73
N GLN A 79 -35.90 -2.55 14.96
CA GLN A 79 -35.65 -3.56 16.00
C GLN A 79 -34.23 -4.12 16.18
N ASN A 80 -33.87 -4.17 17.46
CA ASN A 80 -33.32 -5.33 18.17
C ASN A 80 -33.41 -6.70 17.45
N THR A 81 -32.55 -7.01 16.47
CA THR A 81 -32.13 -8.37 16.08
C THR A 81 -30.74 -8.36 15.44
N GLY A 82 -29.92 -9.38 15.74
CA GLY A 82 -28.54 -9.52 15.31
C GLY A 82 -28.35 -9.72 13.81
N PHE A 83 -28.08 -8.63 13.08
CA PHE A 83 -27.49 -8.71 11.74
C PHE A 83 -25.98 -8.81 11.86
N ASP A 84 -25.45 -10.00 11.56
CA ASP A 84 -24.01 -10.22 11.45
C ASP A 84 -23.60 -9.97 9.99
N TYR A 85 -22.94 -8.83 9.77
CA TYR A 85 -22.48 -8.41 8.44
C TYR A 85 -21.48 -9.41 7.84
N ARG A 86 -20.62 -10.02 8.67
CA ARG A 86 -19.67 -11.02 8.20
C ARG A 86 -20.40 -12.28 7.74
N SER A 87 -21.37 -12.75 8.53
CA SER A 87 -22.23 -13.87 8.15
C SER A 87 -23.00 -13.59 6.86
N TRP A 88 -23.50 -12.36 6.69
CA TRP A 88 -24.17 -11.93 5.46
C TRP A 88 -23.25 -11.95 4.23
N LEU A 89 -21.98 -11.59 4.37
CA LEU A 89 -20.99 -11.67 3.28
C LEU A 89 -20.58 -13.12 2.97
N LEU A 90 -20.50 -13.98 3.98
CA LEU A 90 -20.14 -15.39 3.81
C LEU A 90 -21.17 -16.16 2.97
N GLU A 91 -22.44 -15.82 3.10
CA GLU A 91 -23.55 -16.42 2.35
C GLU A 91 -23.53 -16.09 0.85
N ARG A 92 -22.71 -15.13 0.42
CA ARG A 92 -22.71 -14.59 -0.95
C ARG A 92 -21.44 -14.98 -1.69
N GLU A 93 -21.60 -15.34 -2.96
CA GLU A 93 -20.48 -15.80 -3.80
C GLU A 93 -20.07 -14.82 -4.90
N ASP A 94 -20.77 -13.68 -5.03
CA ASP A 94 -20.43 -12.67 -6.03
C ASP A 94 -19.10 -11.95 -5.73
N GLY A 95 -18.42 -11.50 -6.78
CA GLY A 95 -17.08 -10.91 -6.69
C GLY A 95 -17.01 -9.69 -5.76
N GLU A 96 -18.06 -8.87 -5.76
CA GLU A 96 -18.20 -7.70 -4.88
C GLU A 96 -18.23 -8.11 -3.41
N SER A 97 -19.08 -9.06 -3.06
CA SER A 97 -19.22 -9.56 -1.69
C SER A 97 -17.95 -10.25 -1.22
N ARG A 98 -17.25 -10.98 -2.10
CA ARG A 98 -15.95 -11.59 -1.77
C ARG A 98 -14.87 -10.53 -1.53
N ALA A 99 -14.82 -9.47 -2.33
CA ALA A 99 -13.86 -8.38 -2.12
C ALA A 99 -14.12 -7.65 -0.80
N LYS A 100 -15.39 -7.37 -0.50
CA LYS A 100 -15.80 -6.76 0.77
C LYS A 100 -15.51 -7.67 1.97
N LEU A 101 -15.65 -8.99 1.82
CA LEU A 101 -15.31 -9.95 2.87
C LEU A 101 -13.81 -9.97 3.16
N ILE A 102 -12.97 -9.99 2.13
CA ILE A 102 -11.51 -9.91 2.29
C ILE A 102 -11.15 -8.62 3.05
N PHE A 103 -11.68 -7.49 2.61
CA PHE A 103 -11.37 -6.22 3.27
C PHE A 103 -11.91 -6.15 4.69
N TYR A 104 -13.12 -6.66 4.93
CA TYR A 104 -13.70 -6.77 6.27
C TYR A 104 -12.82 -7.61 7.19
N ASP A 105 -12.42 -8.81 6.76
CA ASP A 105 -11.62 -9.73 7.57
C ASP A 105 -10.24 -9.12 7.92
N LEU A 106 -9.60 -8.40 6.99
CA LEU A 106 -8.34 -7.67 7.24
C LEU A 106 -8.48 -6.56 8.31
N LEU A 107 -9.67 -5.99 8.49
CA LEU A 107 -9.92 -4.94 9.48
C LEU A 107 -10.35 -5.48 10.85
N HIS A 108 -10.58 -6.80 10.96
CA HIS A 108 -11.18 -7.42 12.14
C HIS A 108 -10.33 -8.56 12.74
N ASP A 109 -9.00 -8.48 12.60
CA ASP A 109 -8.05 -9.47 13.13
C ASP A 109 -8.28 -10.89 12.55
N LEU A 110 -8.72 -10.96 11.28
CA LEU A 110 -8.96 -12.19 10.52
C LEU A 110 -8.12 -12.20 9.22
N GLU A 111 -6.88 -11.77 9.33
CA GLU A 111 -5.97 -11.61 8.19
C GLU A 111 -5.71 -12.94 7.47
N ALA A 112 -5.62 -14.03 8.24
CA ALA A 112 -5.41 -15.37 7.70
C ALA A 112 -6.59 -15.82 6.82
N GLU A 113 -7.82 -15.61 7.26
CA GLU A 113 -9.05 -15.90 6.50
C GLU A 113 -9.15 -15.05 5.24
N ALA A 114 -8.80 -13.77 5.33
CA ALA A 114 -8.77 -12.86 4.20
C ALA A 114 -7.77 -13.33 3.13
N ALA A 115 -6.54 -13.65 3.53
CA ALA A 115 -5.51 -14.14 2.64
C ALA A 115 -5.87 -15.50 2.01
N ASP A 116 -6.44 -16.43 2.79
CA ASP A 116 -6.93 -17.71 2.28
C ASP A 116 -8.04 -17.54 1.24
N LEU A 117 -8.98 -16.63 1.49
CA LEU A 117 -10.04 -16.32 0.53
C LEU A 117 -9.47 -15.69 -0.74
N TYR A 118 -8.57 -14.73 -0.62
CA TYR A 118 -7.92 -14.09 -1.76
C TYR A 118 -7.19 -15.09 -2.66
N LEU A 119 -6.31 -15.91 -2.09
CA LEU A 119 -5.56 -16.93 -2.84
C LEU A 119 -6.48 -17.96 -3.49
N ARG A 120 -7.59 -18.30 -2.85
CA ARG A 120 -8.61 -19.18 -3.43
C ARG A 120 -9.27 -18.57 -4.67
N LEU A 121 -9.57 -17.27 -4.62
CA LEU A 121 -10.16 -16.55 -5.76
C LEU A 121 -9.18 -16.44 -6.93
N LEU A 122 -7.89 -16.23 -6.67
CA LEU A 122 -6.86 -16.23 -7.72
C LEU A 122 -6.69 -17.58 -8.42
N ARG A 123 -6.92 -18.69 -7.70
CA ARG A 123 -6.86 -20.05 -8.27
C ARG A 123 -8.14 -20.45 -9.01
N ALA A 124 -9.22 -19.70 -8.84
CA ALA A 124 -10.48 -19.98 -9.53
C ALA A 124 -10.37 -19.65 -11.03
N PRO A 125 -11.14 -20.31 -11.91
CA PRO A 125 -11.16 -19.97 -13.32
C PRO A 125 -11.65 -18.53 -13.54
N GLY A 126 -10.81 -17.70 -14.15
CA GLY A 126 -11.10 -16.29 -14.44
C GLY A 126 -10.02 -15.36 -13.87
N SER A 127 -9.98 -14.13 -14.37
CA SER A 127 -9.14 -13.08 -13.79
C SER A 127 -9.89 -12.41 -12.65
N TYR A 128 -9.55 -12.72 -11.40
CA TYR A 128 -10.08 -12.00 -10.25
C TYR A 128 -9.19 -10.80 -9.90
N SER A 129 -9.78 -9.62 -9.75
CA SER A 129 -9.08 -8.44 -9.24
C SER A 129 -9.91 -7.74 -8.17
N LEU A 130 -9.27 -7.38 -7.05
CA LEU A 130 -9.91 -6.60 -6.00
C LEU A 130 -10.27 -5.19 -6.48
N ALA A 131 -9.49 -4.62 -7.40
CA ALA A 131 -9.71 -3.28 -7.94
C ALA A 131 -10.98 -3.17 -8.80
N GLU A 132 -11.54 -4.28 -9.27
CA GLU A 132 -12.83 -4.30 -9.98
C GLU A 132 -14.02 -4.02 -9.04
N TRP A 133 -13.86 -4.35 -7.76
CA TRP A 133 -14.96 -4.44 -6.80
C TRP A 133 -14.84 -3.49 -5.63
N LEU A 134 -13.65 -2.98 -5.36
CA LEU A 134 -13.37 -1.98 -4.33
C LEU A 134 -13.16 -0.62 -4.99
N ASP A 135 -13.60 0.44 -4.32
CA ASP A 135 -13.22 1.78 -4.73
C ASP A 135 -11.70 1.96 -4.60
N ARG A 136 -11.14 2.95 -5.30
CA ARG A 136 -9.69 3.16 -5.34
C ARG A 136 -9.05 3.31 -3.96
N GLY A 137 -9.71 3.97 -3.02
CA GLY A 137 -9.16 4.15 -1.67
C GLY A 137 -9.19 2.84 -0.88
N ASP A 138 -10.34 2.17 -0.89
CA ASP A 138 -10.54 0.89 -0.21
C ASP A 138 -9.64 -0.20 -0.79
N PHE A 139 -9.44 -0.24 -2.11
CA PHE A 139 -8.47 -1.12 -2.75
C PHE A 139 -7.06 -0.85 -2.25
N MET A 140 -6.62 0.41 -2.21
CA MET A 140 -5.25 0.74 -1.81
C MET A 140 -4.99 0.36 -0.34
N ASP A 141 -5.94 0.62 0.55
CA ASP A 141 -5.84 0.24 1.96
C ASP A 141 -5.88 -1.29 2.13
N CYS A 142 -6.80 -1.97 1.43
CA CYS A 142 -6.91 -3.44 1.41
C CYS A 142 -5.65 -4.11 0.84
N ALA A 143 -5.15 -3.64 -0.29
CA ALA A 143 -3.99 -4.19 -0.99
C ALA A 143 -2.72 -4.09 -0.14
N PHE A 144 -2.55 -3.00 0.61
CA PHE A 144 -1.41 -2.85 1.53
C PHE A 144 -1.46 -3.89 2.66
N LEU A 145 -2.57 -3.97 3.39
CA LEU A 145 -2.76 -4.93 4.50
C LEU A 145 -2.63 -6.38 4.03
N LEU A 146 -3.26 -6.68 2.90
CA LEU A 146 -3.23 -8.02 2.31
C LEU A 146 -1.83 -8.39 1.84
N ALA A 147 -1.08 -7.45 1.26
CA ALA A 147 0.29 -7.69 0.86
C ALA A 147 1.21 -7.98 2.06
N GLU A 148 1.01 -7.32 3.20
CA GLU A 148 1.74 -7.60 4.44
C GLU A 148 1.50 -9.03 4.91
N GLU A 149 0.23 -9.45 4.98
CA GLU A 149 -0.12 -10.81 5.39
C GLU A 149 0.43 -11.86 4.41
N LEU A 150 0.26 -11.65 3.10
CA LEU A 150 0.79 -12.56 2.08
C LEU A 150 2.32 -12.68 2.14
N ALA A 151 3.02 -11.57 2.38
CA ALA A 151 4.48 -11.58 2.53
C ALA A 151 4.92 -12.40 3.75
N GLN A 152 4.22 -12.26 4.88
CA GLN A 152 4.50 -13.06 6.09
C GLN A 152 4.29 -14.56 5.87
N ARG A 153 3.34 -14.92 5.00
CA ARG A 153 3.05 -16.31 4.61
C ARG A 153 3.98 -16.86 3.53
N GLY A 154 4.87 -16.04 2.99
CA GLY A 154 5.80 -16.43 1.91
C GLY A 154 5.20 -16.35 0.51
N GLU A 155 4.00 -15.82 0.34
CA GLU A 155 3.32 -15.61 -0.94
C GLU A 155 3.84 -14.32 -1.62
N LEU A 156 5.16 -14.29 -1.86
CA LEU A 156 5.90 -13.09 -2.23
C LEU A 156 5.47 -12.51 -3.58
N TYR A 157 5.10 -13.36 -4.54
CA TYR A 157 4.67 -12.92 -5.87
C TYR A 157 3.38 -12.10 -5.79
N GLU A 158 2.36 -12.61 -5.10
CA GLU A 158 1.07 -11.93 -4.96
C GLU A 158 1.17 -10.68 -4.09
N ALA A 159 1.96 -10.74 -3.02
CA ALA A 159 2.28 -9.57 -2.20
C ALA A 159 2.93 -8.45 -3.04
N PHE A 160 3.90 -8.79 -3.89
CA PHE A 160 4.54 -7.84 -4.78
C PHE A 160 3.55 -7.26 -5.80
N ARG A 161 2.71 -8.09 -6.40
CA ARG A 161 1.74 -7.68 -7.41
C ARG A 161 0.75 -6.63 -6.88
N LEU A 162 0.21 -6.86 -5.68
CA LEU A 162 -0.69 -5.92 -4.99
C LEU A 162 0.00 -4.58 -4.69
N LEU A 163 1.23 -4.61 -4.18
CA LEU A 163 1.97 -3.37 -3.90
C LEU A 163 2.37 -2.63 -5.18
N ALA A 164 2.74 -3.34 -6.23
CA ALA A 164 3.07 -2.72 -7.52
C ALA A 164 1.87 -1.97 -8.10
N GLU A 165 0.68 -2.59 -8.10
CA GLU A 165 -0.58 -1.95 -8.50
C GLU A 165 -0.90 -0.73 -7.63
N THR A 166 -0.71 -0.86 -6.32
CA THR A 166 -0.86 0.24 -5.36
C THR A 166 0.05 1.43 -5.68
N VAL A 167 1.30 1.16 -6.07
CA VAL A 167 2.27 2.19 -6.46
C VAL A 167 1.86 2.87 -7.78
N VAL A 168 1.39 2.11 -8.78
CA VAL A 168 0.87 2.67 -10.03
C VAL A 168 -0.27 3.64 -9.73
N LEU A 169 -1.26 3.20 -8.93
CA LEU A 169 -2.40 4.04 -8.57
C LEU A 169 -1.97 5.31 -7.83
N GLU A 170 -0.99 5.25 -6.92
CA GLU A 170 -0.48 6.44 -6.23
C GLU A 170 0.12 7.46 -7.22
N HIS A 171 0.86 6.99 -8.23
CA HIS A 171 1.45 7.87 -9.25
C HIS A 171 0.39 8.57 -10.10
N GLU A 172 -0.74 7.91 -10.37
CA GLU A 172 -1.86 8.54 -11.08
C GLU A 172 -2.51 9.65 -10.25
N LYS A 173 -2.71 9.42 -8.95
CA LYS A 173 -3.32 10.39 -8.05
C LYS A 173 -2.85 10.19 -6.61
N PRO A 174 -2.17 11.18 -5.99
CA PRO A 174 -1.69 11.01 -4.62
C PRO A 174 -2.81 10.70 -3.62
N TYR A 175 -2.70 9.57 -2.91
CA TYR A 175 -3.64 9.08 -1.91
C TYR A 175 -2.98 8.92 -0.53
N PHE A 176 -1.91 8.13 -0.46
CA PHE A 176 -1.18 7.85 0.78
C PHE A 176 -0.42 9.06 1.32
N ARG A 177 -0.06 10.01 0.46
CA ARG A 177 0.66 11.24 0.83
C ARG A 177 1.93 10.93 1.63
N HIS A 178 1.87 11.02 2.95
CA HIS A 178 3.02 10.78 3.84
C HIS A 178 3.31 9.31 4.06
N PHE A 179 2.36 8.41 3.79
CA PHE A 179 2.50 6.96 3.97
C PHE A 179 3.05 6.24 2.73
N PHE A 180 3.20 6.96 1.63
CA PHE A 180 3.71 6.37 0.40
C PHE A 180 5.17 5.87 0.50
N PRO A 181 6.09 6.56 1.19
CA PRO A 181 7.44 6.06 1.43
C PRO A 181 7.48 4.67 2.09
N GLU A 182 6.52 4.35 2.96
CA GLU A 182 6.37 3.09 3.66
C GLU A 182 5.97 1.98 2.70
N ALA A 183 4.97 2.22 1.84
CA ALA A 183 4.59 1.30 0.77
C ALA A 183 5.77 1.02 -0.19
N LEU A 184 6.54 2.05 -0.54
CA LEU A 184 7.76 1.90 -1.35
C LEU A 184 8.88 1.16 -0.62
N ALA A 185 9.04 1.36 0.69
CA ALA A 185 10.00 0.63 1.50
C ALA A 185 9.63 -0.86 1.60
N PHE A 186 8.34 -1.15 1.76
CA PHE A 186 7.83 -2.51 1.77
C PHE A 186 8.02 -3.20 0.42
N LEU A 187 7.67 -2.54 -0.69
CA LEU A 187 7.94 -3.03 -2.05
C LEU A 187 9.43 -3.35 -2.27
N ARG A 188 10.34 -2.47 -1.83
CA ARG A 188 11.79 -2.70 -1.91
C ARG A 188 12.24 -3.91 -1.09
N THR A 189 11.61 -4.13 0.06
CA THR A 189 11.89 -5.29 0.92
C THR A 189 11.47 -6.58 0.23
N LEU A 190 10.27 -6.62 -0.36
CA LEU A 190 9.82 -7.75 -1.18
C LEU A 190 10.76 -8.00 -2.36
N LEU A 191 11.11 -6.94 -3.10
CA LEU A 191 12.03 -7.06 -4.22
C LEU A 191 13.39 -7.62 -3.80
N ALA A 192 13.87 -7.31 -2.61
CA ALA A 192 15.12 -7.86 -2.10
C ALA A 192 15.00 -9.34 -1.71
N ALA A 193 13.82 -9.79 -1.29
CA ALA A 193 13.54 -11.19 -0.94
C ALA A 193 13.27 -12.08 -2.15
N ILE A 194 12.66 -11.52 -3.21
CA ILE A 194 12.34 -12.26 -4.45
C ILE A 194 13.63 -12.76 -5.11
N GLY A 195 13.65 -14.02 -5.53
CA GLY A 195 14.80 -14.64 -6.18
C GLY A 195 14.55 -16.10 -6.57
N PRO A 196 15.53 -16.76 -7.21
CA PRO A 196 15.37 -18.13 -7.70
C PRO A 196 15.10 -19.15 -6.58
N ASP A 197 15.53 -18.86 -5.35
CA ASP A 197 15.26 -19.71 -4.18
C ASP A 197 13.81 -19.58 -3.67
N THR A 198 13.08 -18.54 -4.09
CA THR A 198 11.72 -18.24 -3.63
C THR A 198 10.65 -18.57 -4.65
N MET A 199 10.94 -18.43 -5.95
CA MET A 199 10.00 -18.68 -7.04
C MET A 199 10.75 -18.94 -8.37
N PRO A 200 10.10 -19.53 -9.39
CA PRO A 200 10.69 -19.75 -10.70
C PRO A 200 11.22 -18.45 -11.34
N ASP A 201 12.28 -18.57 -12.14
CA ASP A 201 12.95 -17.44 -12.78
C ASP A 201 12.01 -16.64 -13.70
N GLU A 202 10.96 -17.26 -14.26
CA GLU A 202 9.93 -16.57 -15.04
C GLU A 202 9.15 -15.57 -14.19
N LEU A 203 8.76 -15.94 -12.96
CA LEU A 203 8.05 -15.05 -12.03
C LEU A 203 8.97 -14.01 -11.42
N VAL A 204 10.23 -14.37 -11.15
CA VAL A 204 11.26 -13.40 -10.75
C VAL A 204 11.43 -12.34 -11.82
N LEU A 205 11.53 -12.75 -13.09
CA LEU A 205 11.71 -11.83 -14.21
C LEU A 205 10.50 -10.91 -14.39
N ASP A 206 9.28 -11.45 -14.28
CA ASP A 206 8.03 -10.67 -14.31
C ASP A 206 8.03 -9.59 -13.22
N CYS A 207 8.30 -9.95 -11.97
CA CYS A 207 8.41 -8.99 -10.86
C CYS A 207 9.45 -7.89 -11.12
N LEU A 208 10.63 -8.27 -11.65
CA LEU A 208 11.69 -7.31 -11.94
C LEU A 208 11.33 -6.37 -13.10
N GLN A 209 10.65 -6.87 -14.12
CA GLN A 209 10.15 -6.07 -15.24
C GLN A 209 9.12 -5.05 -14.75
N THR A 210 8.11 -5.50 -13.99
CA THR A 210 7.13 -4.60 -13.38
C THR A 210 7.83 -3.55 -12.51
N ALA A 211 8.79 -3.94 -11.66
CA ALA A 211 9.51 -3.00 -10.80
C ALA A 211 10.33 -1.95 -11.58
N LEU A 212 10.86 -2.31 -12.75
CA LEU A 212 11.56 -1.37 -13.62
C LEU A 212 10.60 -0.32 -14.20
N GLU A 213 9.36 -0.72 -14.52
CA GLU A 213 8.32 0.19 -15.01
C GLU A 213 7.84 1.17 -13.95
N LEU A 214 7.89 0.80 -12.66
CA LEU A 214 7.56 1.67 -11.53
C LEU A 214 8.54 2.83 -11.33
N ARG A 215 9.73 2.80 -11.97
CA ARG A 215 10.76 3.85 -11.89
C ARG A 215 11.14 4.23 -10.45
N LEU A 216 11.49 3.22 -9.65
CA LEU A 216 11.83 3.37 -8.23
C LEU A 216 13.07 4.24 -7.99
N GLY A 217 13.84 4.49 -9.05
CA GLY A 217 14.91 5.46 -9.10
C GLY A 217 16.20 4.81 -9.58
N ARG A 218 17.11 5.62 -10.13
CA ARG A 218 18.28 5.13 -10.87
C ARG A 218 19.10 4.04 -10.16
N LYS A 219 19.26 4.10 -8.84
CA LYS A 219 20.02 3.08 -8.10
C LYS A 219 19.28 1.73 -8.06
N ASP A 220 17.97 1.79 -7.86
CA ASP A 220 17.10 0.62 -7.86
C ASP A 220 17.02 0.03 -9.26
N ASP A 221 16.83 0.87 -10.29
CA ASP A 221 16.76 0.45 -11.70
C ASP A 221 18.05 -0.29 -12.14
N ILE A 222 19.23 0.21 -11.76
CA ILE A 222 20.51 -0.48 -12.03
C ILE A 222 20.56 -1.85 -11.33
N ARG A 223 20.11 -1.93 -10.08
CA ARG A 223 20.07 -3.20 -9.33
C ARG A 223 19.10 -4.19 -9.96
N ILE A 224 17.93 -3.71 -10.38
CA ILE A 224 16.89 -4.51 -11.05
C ILE A 224 17.43 -5.05 -12.38
N LEU A 225 18.00 -4.19 -13.25
CA LEU A 225 18.56 -4.60 -14.53
C LEU A 225 19.68 -5.64 -14.39
N ARG A 226 20.56 -5.51 -13.38
CA ARG A 226 21.58 -6.53 -13.12
C ARG A 226 20.98 -7.88 -12.73
N ARG A 227 19.95 -7.88 -11.88
CA ARG A 227 19.23 -9.10 -11.49
C ARG A 227 18.47 -9.70 -12.65
N MET A 228 17.85 -8.89 -13.51
CA MET A 228 17.22 -9.36 -14.75
C MET A 228 18.26 -10.04 -15.65
N ALA A 229 19.45 -9.46 -15.80
CA ALA A 229 20.51 -10.06 -16.59
C ALA A 229 20.96 -11.44 -16.07
N GLU A 230 21.05 -11.59 -14.74
CA GLU A 230 21.34 -12.88 -14.10
C GLU A 230 20.20 -13.88 -14.31
N CYS A 231 18.95 -13.43 -14.21
CA CYS A 231 17.75 -14.23 -14.45
C CYS A 231 17.69 -14.73 -15.90
N CYS A 232 17.87 -13.85 -16.88
CA CYS A 232 17.90 -14.21 -18.30
C CYS A 232 19.02 -15.21 -18.62
N LYS A 233 20.19 -15.10 -17.97
CA LYS A 233 21.27 -16.10 -18.13
C LYS A 233 20.86 -17.48 -17.65
N ARG A 234 20.18 -17.58 -16.50
CA ARG A 234 19.68 -18.87 -15.98
C ARG A 234 18.60 -19.48 -16.88
N LEU A 235 17.75 -18.64 -17.47
CA LEU A 235 16.75 -19.04 -18.46
C LEU A 235 17.34 -19.35 -19.85
N GLY A 236 18.64 -19.13 -20.08
CA GLY A 236 19.31 -19.39 -21.35
C GLY A 236 19.19 -18.28 -22.40
N ASP A 237 18.63 -17.13 -22.06
CA ASP A 237 18.52 -15.97 -22.95
C ASP A 237 19.73 -15.02 -22.79
N ALA A 238 20.81 -15.36 -23.49
CA ALA A 238 22.04 -14.56 -23.48
C ALA A 238 21.87 -13.17 -24.11
N LEU A 239 20.93 -13.00 -25.05
CA LEU A 239 20.68 -11.72 -25.71
C LEU A 239 20.01 -10.76 -24.74
N ALA A 240 18.90 -11.17 -24.11
CA ALA A 240 18.22 -10.36 -23.11
C ALA A 240 19.13 -10.04 -21.92
N ALA A 241 19.98 -10.99 -21.51
CA ALA A 241 20.97 -10.75 -20.46
C ALA A 241 21.99 -9.66 -20.84
N GLY A 242 22.46 -9.68 -22.08
CA GLY A 242 23.37 -8.66 -22.62
C GLY A 242 22.71 -7.28 -22.67
N VAL A 243 21.46 -7.20 -23.12
CA VAL A 243 20.66 -5.96 -23.16
C VAL A 243 20.51 -5.37 -21.76
N CYS A 244 20.09 -6.18 -20.77
CA CYS A 244 19.91 -5.73 -19.40
C CYS A 244 21.23 -5.23 -18.78
N SER A 245 22.33 -5.95 -19.00
CA SER A 245 23.66 -5.55 -18.51
C SER A 245 24.13 -4.22 -19.13
N GLY A 246 23.95 -4.08 -20.45
CA GLY A 246 24.34 -2.87 -21.18
C GLY A 246 23.58 -1.63 -20.74
N GLU A 247 22.28 -1.76 -20.47
CA GLU A 247 21.46 -0.64 -19.98
C GLU A 247 21.82 -0.28 -18.53
N ALA A 248 22.12 -1.25 -17.67
CA ALA A 248 22.62 -0.97 -16.32
C ALA A 248 23.93 -0.15 -16.35
N ASP A 249 24.87 -0.52 -17.22
CA ASP A 249 26.15 0.19 -17.39
C ASP A 249 25.97 1.59 -18.00
N ARG A 250 24.97 1.75 -18.88
CA ARG A 250 24.59 3.06 -19.43
C ARG A 250 24.07 3.99 -18.33
N LEU A 251 23.12 3.52 -17.51
CA LEU A 251 22.57 4.29 -16.38
C LEU A 251 23.66 4.67 -15.36
N GLU A 252 24.61 3.76 -15.10
CA GLU A 252 25.72 4.04 -14.19
C GLU A 252 26.65 5.15 -14.73
N ARG A 253 26.96 5.13 -16.03
CA ARG A 253 27.78 6.17 -16.69
C ARG A 253 27.12 7.55 -16.67
N LEU A 254 25.83 7.63 -17.00
CA LEU A 254 25.06 8.88 -16.95
C LEU A 254 25.06 9.47 -15.53
N GLY A 255 25.01 8.61 -14.50
CA GLY A 255 25.08 9.06 -13.13
C GLY A 255 26.43 9.60 -12.68
N LYS A 256 27.53 9.11 -13.26
CA LYS A 256 28.89 9.63 -13.01
C LYS A 256 29.08 10.98 -13.69
N GLN A 257 28.64 11.14 -14.94
CA GLN A 257 28.73 12.40 -15.68
C GLN A 257 27.97 13.55 -14.99
N ALA A 258 26.71 13.32 -14.60
CA ALA A 258 25.92 14.33 -13.89
C ALA A 258 26.52 14.74 -12.54
N ARG A 259 27.21 13.82 -11.84
CA ARG A 259 27.93 14.14 -10.59
C ARG A 259 29.17 14.97 -10.84
N THR A 260 29.94 14.65 -11.88
CA THR A 260 31.11 15.44 -12.27
C THR A 260 30.69 16.88 -12.62
N GLU A 261 29.65 17.06 -13.43
CA GLU A 261 29.11 18.39 -13.77
C GLU A 261 28.56 19.16 -12.55
N ALA A 262 27.88 18.47 -11.63
CA ALA A 262 27.43 19.07 -10.37
C ALA A 262 28.62 19.53 -9.49
N VAL A 263 29.70 18.74 -9.41
CA VAL A 263 30.91 19.13 -8.65
C VAL A 263 31.61 20.34 -9.30
N TYR A 264 31.67 20.41 -10.64
CA TYR A 264 32.24 21.56 -11.36
C TYR A 264 31.41 22.84 -11.20
N THR A 265 30.08 22.75 -11.13
CA THR A 265 29.19 23.91 -10.94
C THR A 265 29.18 24.44 -9.50
N TRP A 266 29.42 23.58 -8.50
CA TRP A 266 29.61 24.02 -7.10
C TRP A 266 31.03 24.50 -6.81
N GLY A 267 32.05 24.00 -7.53
CA GLY A 267 33.44 24.44 -7.40
C GLY A 267 33.75 25.82 -8.00
N THR A 268 32.87 26.35 -8.85
CA THR A 268 33.05 27.66 -9.53
C THR A 268 32.34 28.83 -8.83
N ARG A 269 31.59 28.59 -7.74
CA ARG A 269 31.01 29.65 -6.88
C ARG A 269 31.82 29.87 -5.60
N ARG A 270 33.13 30.05 -5.70
CA ARG A 270 33.91 30.80 -4.68
C ARG A 270 34.08 32.23 -5.16
N THR A 271 33.49 33.14 -4.41
CA THR A 271 33.44 34.60 -4.56
C THR A 271 34.77 35.25 -4.98
N PRO A 272 34.78 36.26 -5.88
CA PRO A 272 35.94 37.13 -6.01
C PRO A 272 36.12 37.92 -4.71
N ALA A 273 37.34 37.93 -4.19
CA ALA A 273 37.72 38.75 -3.05
C ALA A 273 37.52 40.23 -3.40
N ASP A 274 36.77 40.90 -2.54
CA ASP A 274 36.47 42.33 -2.55
C ASP A 274 37.76 43.15 -2.39
N THR A 275 38.26 43.73 -3.48
CA THR A 275 39.33 44.74 -3.43
C THR A 275 38.69 46.10 -3.17
N GLY A 276 38.38 46.39 -1.91
CA GLY A 276 38.01 47.72 -1.45
C GLY A 276 39.22 48.66 -1.47
N GLY A 277 39.20 49.60 -2.41
CA GLY A 277 40.21 50.65 -2.57
C GLY A 277 40.23 51.65 -1.42
N ASN A 278 41.44 52.04 -1.05
CA ASN A 278 41.76 53.13 -0.14
C ASN A 278 42.28 54.30 -1.00
N THR A 279 41.56 55.42 -0.99
CA THR A 279 42.03 56.83 -1.12
C THR A 279 40.83 57.74 -1.25
#